data_AF-C5A1V5-F1
#
_entry.id   AF-C5A1V5-F1
#
_cell.length_a   1.000
_cell.length_b   1.000
_cell.length_c   1.000
_cell.angle_alpha   90.00
_cell.angle_beta   90.00
_cell.angle_gamma   90.00
#
_symmetry.space_group_name_H-M   'P 1'
#
loop_
_entity.id
_entity.type
_entity.pdbx_description
1 polymer ?
#
loop_
_entity_poly.entity_id
_entity_poly.type
_entity_poly.pdbx_seq_one_letter_code
_entity_poly.pdbx_strand_id
1 'polypeptide(L)'
;MTGLLKGSGQGLKSPIVTPNGGGMIALALGLIVGLGLAFLLGKVKGRKSEVATTLAVPLMVYEVAEGIYGGWSGNVFIATPLGDFTPKEIIGLETFLALLVVLVCVHFRVRGTFEIDGFIGFSTFFWAMVGFGIGLSASGWSLLAIPGLILWGILMWISRRNSLVGLRATPCTDGLSELVSESDLRCLTDEESLGVYRINGYLLVGGKIGNFPQWREIVRCIAMAPEQRTVQGVIIGLIYLLPVRQGLFWETVS
;
A
#
# COMPACT_ATOMS: atom_id res chain seq x y z
N MET A 1 -64.81 -24.07 -26.57
CA MET A 1 -64.07 -24.93 -25.64
C MET A 1 -62.68 -25.14 -26.22
N THR A 2 -61.73 -24.26 -25.84
CA THR A 2 -60.68 -24.49 -24.81
C THR A 2 -59.62 -25.47 -25.31
N GLY A 3 -58.34 -25.12 -25.46
CA GLY A 3 -57.66 -23.85 -25.18
C GLY A 3 -56.15 -23.94 -25.50
N LEU A 4 -55.64 -22.85 -26.07
CA LEU A 4 -54.36 -22.18 -25.76
C LEU A 4 -53.11 -23.04 -25.56
N LEU A 5 -52.37 -23.21 -26.65
CA LEU A 5 -50.90 -23.16 -26.65
C LEU A 5 -50.46 -21.75 -26.26
N LYS A 6 -50.01 -21.56 -25.02
CA LYS A 6 -49.32 -20.35 -24.58
C LYS A 6 -47.90 -20.73 -24.20
N GLY A 7 -47.00 -20.61 -25.19
CA GLY A 7 -45.58 -20.47 -24.92
C GLY A 7 -45.37 -19.23 -24.06
N SER A 8 -44.91 -19.45 -22.83
CA SER A 8 -44.42 -18.40 -21.96
C SER A 8 -42.96 -18.72 -21.69
N GLY A 9 -42.08 -18.02 -22.39
CA GLY A 9 -40.68 -17.91 -22.02
C GLY A 9 -40.61 -17.28 -20.64
N GLN A 10 -40.54 -18.12 -19.61
CA GLN A 10 -40.05 -17.70 -18.31
C GLN A 10 -38.56 -17.45 -18.48
N GLY A 11 -38.20 -16.19 -18.71
CA GLY A 11 -36.84 -15.73 -18.50
C GLY A 11 -36.43 -16.14 -17.10
N LEU A 12 -35.36 -16.92 -17.01
CA LEU A 12 -34.67 -17.22 -15.77
C LEU A 12 -34.38 -15.88 -15.07
N LYS A 13 -35.22 -15.50 -14.10
CA LYS A 13 -34.84 -14.51 -13.12
C LYS A 13 -33.84 -15.20 -12.22
N SER A 14 -32.56 -14.96 -12.49
CA SER A 14 -31.47 -15.28 -11.56
C SER A 14 -31.88 -14.78 -10.16
N PRO A 15 -31.73 -15.59 -9.11
CA PRO A 15 -32.08 -15.16 -7.77
C PRO A 15 -31.12 -14.03 -7.35
N ILE A 16 -31.62 -12.80 -7.42
CA ILE A 16 -30.98 -11.66 -6.77
C ILE A 16 -31.19 -11.89 -5.27
N VAL A 17 -30.15 -12.36 -4.60
CA VAL A 17 -30.13 -12.40 -3.15
C VAL A 17 -29.86 -10.97 -2.72
N THR A 18 -30.92 -10.26 -2.34
CA THR A 18 -30.80 -9.04 -1.54
C THR A 18 -30.55 -9.48 -0.09
N PRO A 19 -29.30 -9.49 0.42
CA PRO A 19 -29.15 -9.50 1.86
C PRO A 19 -29.92 -8.28 2.39
N ASN A 20 -30.78 -8.49 3.38
CA ASN A 20 -31.42 -7.40 4.11
C ASN A 20 -30.31 -6.56 4.76
N GLY A 21 -29.83 -5.55 4.03
CA GLY A 21 -28.60 -4.81 4.32
C GLY A 21 -27.51 -5.02 3.27
N GLY A 22 -27.78 -4.78 1.98
CA GLY A 22 -26.80 -4.76 0.88
C GLY A 22 -25.77 -3.63 1.00
N GLY A 23 -24.99 -3.67 2.07
CA GLY A 23 -23.86 -2.80 2.32
C GLY A 23 -22.55 -3.55 2.12
N MET A 24 -21.48 -2.81 1.94
CA MET A 24 -20.11 -3.34 1.92
C MET A 24 -19.70 -3.80 3.32
N ILE A 25 -20.26 -4.93 3.76
CA ILE A 25 -20.16 -5.42 5.14
C ILE A 25 -18.74 -5.90 5.43
N ALA A 26 -18.10 -6.61 4.50
CA ALA A 26 -16.74 -7.10 4.73
C ALA A 26 -15.73 -5.95 4.80
N LEU A 27 -15.90 -4.92 3.96
CA LEU A 27 -15.16 -3.65 4.05
C LEU A 27 -15.34 -3.01 5.43
N ALA A 28 -16.58 -2.85 5.90
CA ALA A 28 -16.85 -2.20 7.18
C ALA A 28 -16.23 -2.99 8.34
N LEU A 29 -16.45 -4.30 8.40
CA LEU A 29 -15.92 -5.17 9.44
C LEU A 29 -14.38 -5.21 9.40
N GLY A 30 -13.79 -5.41 8.22
CA GLY A 30 -12.35 -5.46 8.05
C GLY A 30 -11.66 -4.13 8.39
N LEU A 31 -12.27 -2.99 8.05
CA LEU A 31 -11.77 -1.67 8.47
C LEU A 31 -11.86 -1.49 9.98
N ILE A 32 -12.99 -1.83 10.62
CA ILE A 32 -13.16 -1.68 12.07
C ILE A 32 -12.13 -2.53 12.81
N VAL A 33 -12.02 -3.82 12.45
CA VAL A 33 -11.09 -4.75 13.10
C VAL A 33 -9.64 -4.36 12.80
N GLY A 34 -9.32 -4.10 11.53
CA GLY A 34 -7.96 -3.80 11.08
C GLY A 34 -7.43 -2.48 11.65
N LEU A 35 -8.19 -1.39 11.54
CA LEU A 35 -7.79 -0.09 12.09
C LEU A 35 -7.84 -0.09 13.63
N GLY A 36 -8.80 -0.80 14.23
CA GLY A 36 -8.87 -0.97 15.68
C GLY A 36 -7.63 -1.67 16.23
N LEU A 37 -7.21 -2.76 15.59
CA LEU A 37 -5.99 -3.49 15.95
C LEU A 37 -4.74 -2.64 15.73
N ALA A 38 -4.66 -1.92 14.60
CA ALA A 38 -3.55 -1.01 14.33
C ALA A 38 -3.42 0.07 15.40
N PHE A 39 -4.54 0.67 15.83
CA PHE A 39 -4.57 1.68 16.88
C PHE A 39 -4.16 1.12 18.25
N LEU A 40 -4.64 -0.08 18.61
CA LEU A 40 -4.24 -0.75 19.85
C LEU A 40 -2.75 -1.06 19.86
N LEU A 41 -2.21 -1.60 18.76
CA LEU A 41 -0.78 -1.82 18.59
C LEU A 41 0.01 -0.51 18.60
N GLY A 42 -0.54 0.56 18.05
CA GLY A 42 0.03 1.91 18.11
C GLY A 42 0.21 2.42 19.55
N LYS A 43 -0.77 2.16 20.42
CA LYS A 43 -0.66 2.50 21.84
C LYS A 43 0.41 1.69 22.58
N VAL A 44 0.60 0.42 22.23
CA VAL A 44 1.52 -0.49 22.94
C VAL A 44 2.95 -0.40 22.42
N LYS A 45 3.12 -0.38 21.09
CA LYS A 45 4.42 -0.47 20.40
C LYS A 45 4.82 0.83 19.69
N GLY A 46 3.99 1.86 19.77
CA GLY A 46 4.24 3.16 19.17
C GLY A 46 3.79 3.28 17.72
N ARG A 47 3.91 4.51 17.21
CA ARG A 47 3.34 4.95 15.93
C ARG A 47 3.90 4.21 14.69
N LYS A 48 5.16 3.75 14.73
CA LYS A 48 5.77 2.94 13.66
C LYS A 48 4.98 1.63 13.45
N SER A 49 4.59 0.97 14.55
CA SER A 49 3.79 -0.27 14.52
C SER A 49 2.35 -0.02 14.08
N GLU A 50 1.75 1.11 14.46
CA GLU A 50 0.41 1.51 14.01
C GLU A 50 0.36 1.61 12.48
N VAL A 51 1.32 2.35 11.89
CA VAL A 51 1.37 2.58 10.43
C VAL A 51 1.63 1.27 9.69
N ALA A 52 2.58 0.44 10.17
CA ALA A 52 2.86 -0.86 9.55
C ALA A 52 1.64 -1.79 9.57
N THR A 53 0.92 -1.85 10.69
CA THR A 53 -0.29 -2.69 10.82
C THR A 53 -1.43 -2.15 9.95
N THR A 54 -1.55 -0.82 9.82
CA THR A 54 -2.56 -0.19 8.97
C THR A 54 -2.42 -0.63 7.51
N LEU A 55 -1.19 -0.85 7.03
CA LEU A 55 -0.94 -1.34 5.67
C LEU A 55 -1.44 -2.78 5.44
N ALA A 56 -1.66 -3.57 6.49
CA ALA A 56 -2.18 -4.94 6.39
C ALA A 56 -3.71 -5.01 6.37
N VAL A 57 -4.42 -3.89 6.56
CA VAL A 57 -5.88 -3.84 6.58
C VAL A 57 -6.54 -4.34 5.28
N PRO A 58 -6.02 -4.08 4.06
CA PRO A 58 -6.63 -4.62 2.85
C PRO A 58 -6.66 -6.15 2.82
N LEU A 59 -5.63 -6.81 3.38
CA LEU A 59 -5.61 -8.27 3.54
C LEU A 59 -6.71 -8.73 4.50
N MET A 60 -6.91 -8.04 5.63
CA MET A 60 -7.98 -8.39 6.57
C MET A 60 -9.37 -8.24 5.93
N VAL A 61 -9.58 -7.20 5.13
CA VAL A 61 -10.83 -7.01 4.39
C VAL A 61 -11.02 -8.15 3.38
N TYR A 62 -9.97 -8.53 2.66
CA TYR A 62 -10.02 -9.65 1.71
C TYR A 62 -10.44 -10.96 2.40
N GLU A 63 -9.79 -11.34 3.51
CA GLU A 63 -10.09 -12.56 4.25
C GLU A 63 -11.53 -12.58 4.81
N VAL A 64 -12.00 -11.45 5.33
CA VAL A 64 -13.40 -11.34 5.81
C VAL A 64 -14.37 -11.45 4.64
N ALA A 65 -14.03 -10.87 3.48
CA ALA A 65 -14.87 -10.92 2.29
C ALA A 65 -14.94 -12.34 1.70
N GLU A 66 -13.82 -13.05 1.64
CA GLU A 66 -13.79 -14.49 1.29
C GLU A 66 -14.63 -15.32 2.27
N GLY A 67 -14.54 -15.06 3.58
CA GLY A 67 -15.34 -15.74 4.59
C GLY A 67 -16.85 -15.52 4.46
N ILE A 68 -17.28 -14.35 3.98
CA ILE A 68 -18.70 -14.01 3.80
C ILE A 68 -19.22 -14.45 2.42
N TYR A 69 -18.44 -14.20 1.36
CA TYR A 69 -18.88 -14.31 -0.03
C TYR A 69 -18.25 -15.50 -0.80
N GLY A 70 -17.09 -16.01 -0.38
CA GLY A 70 -16.29 -17.00 -1.14
C GLY A 70 -16.96 -18.36 -1.34
N GLY A 71 -17.95 -18.71 -0.52
CA GLY A 71 -18.76 -19.93 -0.69
C GLY A 71 -19.88 -19.81 -1.73
N TRP A 72 -20.11 -18.62 -2.31
CA TRP A 72 -21.24 -18.36 -3.19
C TRP A 72 -20.79 -18.56 -4.64
N SER A 73 -21.41 -19.51 -5.33
CA SER A 73 -21.13 -19.82 -6.74
C SER A 73 -22.40 -19.79 -7.60
N GLY A 74 -22.25 -19.54 -8.90
CA GLY A 74 -23.36 -19.44 -9.86
C GLY A 74 -23.83 -18.00 -10.12
N ASN A 75 -25.02 -17.84 -10.70
CA ASN A 75 -25.62 -16.55 -11.07
C ASN A 75 -26.22 -15.81 -9.85
N VAL A 76 -25.47 -15.70 -8.76
CA VAL A 76 -25.84 -14.91 -7.59
C VAL A 76 -25.24 -13.53 -7.77
N PHE A 77 -26.09 -12.51 -7.74
CA PHE A 77 -25.67 -11.12 -7.82
C PHE A 77 -25.94 -10.44 -6.48
N ILE A 78 -24.94 -9.70 -6.01
CA ILE A 78 -25.04 -8.88 -4.81
C ILE A 78 -25.25 -7.44 -5.27
N ALA A 79 -26.43 -6.92 -4.98
CA ALA A 79 -26.77 -5.54 -5.28
C ALA A 79 -26.06 -4.60 -4.29
N THR A 80 -25.29 -3.66 -4.83
CA THR A 80 -24.64 -2.59 -4.07
C THR A 80 -25.06 -1.23 -4.63
N PRO A 81 -24.82 -0.12 -3.91
CA PRO A 81 -25.07 1.23 -4.44
C PRO A 81 -24.30 1.55 -5.74
N LEU A 82 -23.26 0.79 -6.07
CA LEU A 82 -22.43 0.95 -7.26
C LEU A 82 -22.88 0.07 -8.44
N GLY A 83 -23.83 -0.85 -8.21
CA GLY A 83 -24.30 -1.81 -9.21
C GLY A 83 -24.41 -3.22 -8.65
N ASP A 84 -24.77 -4.14 -9.54
CA ASP A 84 -24.86 -5.57 -9.25
C ASP A 84 -23.52 -6.24 -9.58
N PHE A 85 -22.96 -6.93 -8.59
CA PHE A 85 -21.66 -7.58 -8.71
C PHE A 85 -21.77 -9.07 -8.39
N THR A 86 -20.93 -9.86 -9.02
CA THR A 86 -20.70 -11.25 -8.58
C THR A 86 -19.93 -11.28 -7.25
N PRO A 87 -19.98 -12.39 -6.48
CA PRO A 87 -19.25 -12.54 -5.23
C PRO A 87 -17.73 -12.27 -5.35
N LYS A 88 -17.10 -12.69 -6.46
CA LYS A 88 -15.68 -12.41 -6.69
C LYS A 88 -15.42 -10.92 -6.95
N GLU A 89 -16.27 -10.29 -7.74
CA GLU A 89 -16.12 -8.86 -8.07
C GLU A 89 -16.30 -7.96 -6.85
N ILE A 90 -17.25 -8.26 -5.96
CA ILE A 90 -17.44 -7.47 -4.73
C ILE A 90 -16.26 -7.62 -3.76
N ILE A 91 -15.67 -8.82 -3.63
CA ILE A 91 -14.44 -9.03 -2.84
C ILE A 91 -13.30 -8.14 -3.36
N GLY A 92 -13.10 -8.13 -4.68
CA GLY A 92 -12.10 -7.30 -5.33
C GLY A 92 -12.33 -5.80 -5.08
N LEU A 93 -13.58 -5.35 -5.24
CA LEU A 93 -13.98 -3.96 -5.06
C LEU A 93 -13.80 -3.48 -3.62
N GLU A 94 -14.26 -4.26 -2.64
CA GLU A 94 -14.10 -3.93 -1.22
C GLU A 94 -12.63 -3.88 -0.82
N THR A 95 -11.81 -4.82 -1.30
CA THR A 95 -10.36 -4.81 -1.06
C THR A 95 -9.68 -3.57 -1.66
N PHE A 96 -10.08 -3.16 -2.86
CA PHE A 96 -9.56 -1.95 -3.49
C PHE A 96 -9.95 -0.67 -2.73
N LEU A 97 -11.20 -0.57 -2.29
CA LEU A 97 -11.67 0.54 -1.47
C LEU A 97 -10.93 0.60 -0.13
N ALA A 98 -10.69 -0.55 0.50
CA ALA A 98 -9.89 -0.63 1.72
C ALA A 98 -8.46 -0.12 1.48
N LEU A 99 -7.82 -0.47 0.36
CA LEU A 99 -6.51 0.04 -0.01
C LEU A 99 -6.50 1.57 -0.11
N LEU A 100 -7.51 2.17 -0.75
CA LEU A 100 -7.63 3.64 -0.84
C LEU A 100 -7.74 4.28 0.54
N VAL A 101 -8.61 3.75 1.41
CA VAL A 101 -8.78 4.26 2.79
C VAL A 101 -7.46 4.16 3.55
N VAL A 102 -6.77 3.03 3.46
CA VAL A 102 -5.48 2.77 4.12
C VAL A 102 -4.41 3.74 3.66
N LEU A 103 -4.30 3.99 2.36
CA LEU A 103 -3.34 4.95 1.81
C LEU A 103 -3.56 6.35 2.37
N VAL A 104 -4.83 6.78 2.47
CA VAL A 104 -5.19 8.07 3.08
C VAL A 104 -4.82 8.09 4.56
N CYS A 105 -5.19 7.06 5.32
CA CYS A 105 -4.86 6.94 6.75
C CYS A 105 -3.34 6.99 6.98
N VAL A 106 -2.57 6.22 6.22
CA VAL A 106 -1.11 6.17 6.29
C VAL A 106 -0.51 7.53 5.92
N HIS A 107 -1.01 8.20 4.87
CA HIS A 107 -0.49 9.51 4.47
C HIS A 107 -0.57 10.55 5.61
N PHE A 108 -1.68 10.56 6.37
CA PHE A 108 -1.82 11.45 7.52
C PHE A 108 -0.97 11.00 8.71
N ARG A 109 -0.87 9.68 8.94
CA ARG A 109 -0.20 9.13 10.13
C ARG A 109 1.31 9.01 10.00
N VAL A 110 1.88 8.92 8.81
CA VAL A 110 3.33 8.69 8.58
C VAL A 110 4.21 9.90 8.88
N ARG A 111 3.66 11.13 8.86
CA ARG A 111 4.44 12.38 8.95
C ARG A 111 5.30 12.43 10.21
N GLY A 112 6.61 12.60 10.04
CA GLY A 112 7.59 12.74 11.12
C GLY A 112 7.69 11.53 12.07
N THR A 113 7.37 10.33 11.59
CA THR A 113 7.30 9.13 12.44
C THR A 113 8.57 8.27 12.39
N PHE A 114 9.31 8.30 11.27
CA PHE A 114 10.42 7.38 11.02
C PHE A 114 11.77 8.09 11.09
N GLU A 115 12.71 7.51 11.82
CA GLU A 115 14.14 7.81 11.74
C GLU A 115 14.72 7.33 10.39
N ILE A 116 15.93 7.75 10.06
CA ILE A 116 16.59 7.45 8.78
C ILE A 116 16.65 5.95 8.49
N ASP A 117 17.14 5.14 9.43
CA ASP A 117 17.25 3.69 9.24
C ASP A 117 15.86 3.02 9.13
N GLY A 118 14.90 3.47 9.95
CA GLY A 118 13.53 2.95 9.94
C GLY A 118 12.74 3.33 8.68
N PHE A 119 13.04 4.47 8.08
CA PHE A 119 12.35 4.98 6.89
C PHE A 119 12.63 4.12 5.66
N ILE A 120 13.86 3.62 5.49
CA ILE A 120 14.25 2.78 4.35
C ILE A 120 13.53 1.42 4.40
N GLY A 121 13.52 0.80 5.58
CA GLY A 121 12.77 -0.44 5.81
C GLY A 121 11.27 -0.25 5.57
N PHE A 122 10.69 0.83 6.11
CA PHE A 122 9.29 1.15 5.93
C PHE A 122 8.94 1.44 4.46
N SER A 123 9.78 2.15 3.72
CA SER A 123 9.54 2.48 2.31
C SER A 123 9.41 1.20 1.46
N THR A 124 10.32 0.25 1.66
CA THR A 124 10.30 -1.06 1.00
C THR A 124 9.02 -1.83 1.33
N PHE A 125 8.68 -1.91 2.62
CA PHE A 125 7.47 -2.57 3.10
C PHE A 125 6.20 -1.93 2.55
N PHE A 126 6.13 -0.59 2.50
CA PHE A 126 5.01 0.17 1.96
C PHE A 126 4.73 -0.22 0.51
N TRP A 127 5.76 -0.21 -0.35
CA TRP A 127 5.59 -0.59 -1.75
C TRP A 127 5.14 -2.04 -1.90
N ALA A 128 5.73 -2.97 -1.16
CA ALA A 128 5.32 -4.38 -1.18
C ALA A 128 3.83 -4.53 -0.80
N MET A 129 3.38 -3.86 0.26
CA MET A 129 1.99 -3.95 0.74
C MET A 129 0.97 -3.31 -0.22
N VAL A 130 1.32 -2.17 -0.84
CA VAL A 130 0.45 -1.57 -1.85
C VAL A 130 0.32 -2.48 -3.07
N GLY A 131 1.42 -3.08 -3.52
CA GLY A 131 1.44 -3.95 -4.69
C GLY A 131 0.66 -5.23 -4.43
N PHE A 132 0.80 -5.77 -3.23
CA PHE A 132 0.01 -6.87 -2.72
C PHE A 132 -1.49 -6.53 -2.66
N GLY A 133 -1.87 -5.35 -2.13
CA GLY A 133 -3.26 -4.90 -2.09
C GLY A 133 -3.89 -4.75 -3.48
N ILE A 134 -3.15 -4.22 -4.45
CA ILE A 134 -3.58 -4.18 -5.85
C ILE A 134 -3.76 -5.61 -6.38
N GLY A 135 -2.81 -6.51 -6.11
CA GLY A 135 -2.90 -7.91 -6.52
C GLY A 135 -4.14 -8.64 -5.99
N LEU A 136 -4.45 -8.47 -4.69
CA LEU A 136 -5.65 -9.03 -4.07
C LEU A 136 -6.94 -8.45 -4.65
N SER A 137 -6.98 -7.15 -4.96
CA SER A 137 -8.16 -6.57 -5.62
C SER A 137 -8.35 -7.12 -7.04
N ALA A 138 -7.25 -7.30 -7.77
CA ALA A 138 -7.26 -7.78 -9.15
C ALA A 138 -7.60 -9.27 -9.27
N SER A 139 -7.33 -10.08 -8.24
CA SER A 139 -7.75 -11.50 -8.22
C SER A 139 -9.26 -11.67 -8.09
N GLY A 140 -9.96 -10.70 -7.50
CA GLY A 140 -11.43 -10.68 -7.46
C GLY A 140 -12.06 -10.06 -8.71
N TRP A 141 -11.46 -8.97 -9.23
CA TRP A 141 -11.92 -8.31 -10.45
C TRP A 141 -10.74 -7.75 -11.25
N SER A 142 -10.34 -8.41 -12.34
CA SER A 142 -9.21 -7.99 -13.19
C SER A 142 -9.27 -6.55 -13.68
N LEU A 143 -10.47 -6.00 -13.87
CA LEU A 143 -10.67 -4.60 -14.27
C LEU A 143 -10.07 -3.60 -13.25
N LEU A 144 -9.96 -3.99 -11.97
CA LEU A 144 -9.32 -3.17 -10.92
C LEU A 144 -7.80 -3.10 -11.02
N ALA A 145 -7.16 -3.95 -11.83
CA ALA A 145 -5.73 -3.85 -12.09
C ALA A 145 -5.38 -2.51 -12.77
N ILE A 146 -6.23 -2.00 -13.66
CA ILE A 146 -6.02 -0.72 -14.35
C ILE A 146 -5.98 0.45 -13.35
N PRO A 147 -7.03 0.73 -12.56
CA PRO A 147 -6.98 1.80 -11.56
C PRO A 147 -5.93 1.55 -10.48
N GLY A 148 -5.62 0.30 -10.12
CA GLY A 148 -4.52 -0.03 -9.21
C GLY A 148 -3.14 0.37 -9.74
N LEU A 149 -2.85 0.08 -11.01
CA LEU A 149 -1.59 0.50 -11.66
C LEU A 149 -1.52 2.03 -11.82
N ILE A 150 -2.64 2.68 -12.14
CA ILE A 150 -2.72 4.15 -12.17
C ILE A 150 -2.39 4.73 -10.79
N LEU A 151 -3.00 4.18 -9.73
CA LEU A 151 -2.73 4.57 -8.35
C LEU A 151 -1.26 4.39 -7.98
N TRP A 152 -0.67 3.25 -8.34
CA TRP A 152 0.76 2.99 -8.14
C TRP A 152 1.63 4.05 -8.84
N GLY A 153 1.33 4.37 -10.10
CA GLY A 153 2.03 5.40 -10.87
C GLY A 153 1.92 6.78 -10.23
N ILE A 154 0.73 7.16 -9.76
CA ILE A 154 0.49 8.42 -9.03
C ILE A 154 1.32 8.45 -7.74
N LEU A 155 1.30 7.38 -6.94
CA LEU A 155 2.10 7.29 -5.72
C LEU A 155 3.60 7.42 -6.03
N MET A 156 4.07 6.77 -7.10
CA MET A 156 5.49 6.82 -7.49
C MET A 156 5.89 8.23 -7.94
N TRP A 157 5.00 8.91 -8.67
CA TRP A 157 5.18 10.31 -9.05
C TRP A 157 5.23 11.24 -7.84
N ILE A 158 4.31 11.09 -6.89
CA ILE A 158 4.28 11.89 -5.65
C ILE A 158 5.53 11.61 -4.81
N SER A 159 5.93 10.34 -4.69
CA SER A 159 7.11 9.90 -3.95
C SER A 159 8.39 10.54 -4.51
N ARG A 160 8.51 10.67 -5.83
CA ARG A 160 9.66 11.39 -6.43
C ARG A 160 9.72 12.86 -6.06
N ARG A 161 8.57 13.54 -5.94
CA ARG A 161 8.53 14.97 -5.56
C ARG A 161 8.78 15.18 -4.07
N ASN A 162 8.25 14.29 -3.22
CA ASN A 162 8.20 14.45 -1.78
C ASN A 162 8.59 13.16 -1.04
N SER A 163 9.78 12.63 -1.33
CA SER A 163 10.24 11.35 -0.79
C SER A 163 10.46 11.34 0.71
N LEU A 164 10.61 12.50 1.37
CA LEU A 164 11.06 12.61 2.75
C LEU A 164 9.97 12.99 3.77
N VAL A 165 8.68 12.98 3.36
CA VAL A 165 7.55 13.44 4.21
C VAL A 165 7.38 12.62 5.50
N GLY A 166 7.80 11.35 5.50
CA GLY A 166 7.75 10.47 6.68
C GLY A 166 8.95 10.57 7.62
N LEU A 167 10.02 11.24 7.18
CA LEU A 167 11.30 11.28 7.87
C LEU A 167 11.27 12.32 9.00
N ARG A 168 11.70 11.92 10.20
CA ARG A 168 11.97 12.82 11.32
C ARG A 168 13.45 13.19 11.30
N ALA A 169 13.82 14.09 10.39
CA ALA A 169 15.19 14.59 10.28
C ALA A 169 15.22 16.12 10.24
N THR A 170 16.29 16.69 10.78
CA THR A 170 16.60 18.11 10.77
C THR A 170 17.76 18.40 9.80
N PRO A 171 17.89 19.63 9.27
CA PRO A 171 19.07 20.01 8.53
C PRO A 171 20.34 19.79 9.37
N CYS A 172 21.39 19.25 8.77
CA CYS A 172 22.67 19.09 9.46
C CYS A 172 23.23 20.45 9.90
N THR A 173 23.71 20.54 11.13
CA THR A 173 24.46 21.70 11.63
C THR A 173 25.95 21.38 11.72
N ASP A 174 26.77 22.41 11.93
CA ASP A 174 28.21 22.30 12.22
C ASP A 174 29.06 21.65 11.10
N GLY A 175 30.26 21.15 11.41
CA GLY A 175 31.24 20.64 10.44
C GLY A 175 30.78 19.47 9.54
N LEU A 176 29.57 18.95 9.77
CA LEU A 176 28.89 18.00 8.88
C LEU A 176 28.28 18.69 7.66
N SER A 177 27.77 19.91 7.83
CA SER A 177 27.30 20.77 6.73
C SER A 177 28.47 21.13 5.80
N GLU A 178 29.62 21.46 6.37
CA GLU A 178 30.83 21.86 5.63
C GLU A 178 31.43 20.69 4.83
N LEU A 179 31.39 19.47 5.37
CA LEU A 179 31.85 18.27 4.66
C LEU A 179 30.96 17.93 3.44
N VAL A 180 29.67 18.27 3.51
CA VAL A 180 28.67 17.88 2.50
C VAL A 180 28.46 18.99 1.46
N SER A 181 28.73 20.26 1.81
CA SER A 181 28.65 21.38 0.88
C SER A 181 29.63 21.27 -0.30
N GLU A 182 30.75 20.55 -0.13
CA GLU A 182 31.68 20.20 -1.21
C GLU A 182 31.04 19.33 -2.31
N SER A 183 29.94 18.64 -2.01
CA SER A 183 29.32 17.63 -2.89
C SER A 183 28.00 18.07 -3.55
N ASP A 184 27.58 19.33 -3.39
CA ASP A 184 26.29 19.88 -3.88
C ASP A 184 25.04 19.09 -3.42
N LEU A 185 25.13 18.44 -2.25
CA LEU A 185 24.06 17.64 -1.66
C LEU A 185 23.44 18.36 -0.46
N ARG A 186 22.13 18.17 -0.25
CA ARG A 186 21.44 18.66 0.94
C ARG A 186 21.57 17.65 2.08
N CYS A 187 22.07 18.08 3.24
CA CYS A 187 22.27 17.19 4.38
C CYS A 187 21.08 17.21 5.35
N LEU A 188 20.61 16.02 5.72
CA LEU A 188 19.62 15.82 6.79
C LEU A 188 20.17 14.83 7.82
N THR A 189 19.97 15.12 9.10
CA THR A 189 20.39 14.28 10.22
C THR A 189 19.23 13.97 11.16
N ASP A 190 19.32 12.87 11.88
CA ASP A 190 18.46 12.59 13.04
C ASP A 190 19.31 12.46 14.32
N GLU A 191 18.71 12.01 15.43
CA GLU A 191 19.41 11.84 16.73
C GLU A 191 19.82 10.39 17.02
N GLU A 192 19.17 9.41 16.38
CA GLU A 192 19.16 8.01 16.80
C GLU A 192 19.81 7.06 15.79
N SER A 193 19.81 7.40 14.48
CA SER A 193 20.28 6.48 13.45
C SER A 193 21.80 6.41 13.38
N LEU A 194 22.27 5.33 12.75
CA LEU A 194 23.69 5.05 12.52
C LEU A 194 24.04 5.02 11.03
N GLY A 195 23.05 4.83 10.16
CA GLY A 195 23.28 4.72 8.73
C GLY A 195 23.55 6.05 8.03
N VAL A 196 24.19 5.96 6.85
CA VAL A 196 24.34 7.07 5.90
C VAL A 196 23.79 6.63 4.56
N TYR A 197 22.93 7.45 3.96
CA TYR A 197 22.28 7.11 2.70
C TYR A 197 22.21 8.32 1.80
N ARG A 198 22.42 8.11 0.50
CA ARG A 198 22.24 9.12 -0.55
C ARG A 198 20.93 8.86 -1.28
N ILE A 199 19.99 9.81 -1.24
CA ILE A 199 18.65 9.67 -1.84
C ILE A 199 18.21 11.01 -2.45
N ASN A 200 17.95 11.03 -3.77
CA ASN A 200 17.36 12.17 -4.50
C ASN A 200 18.06 13.52 -4.24
N GLY A 201 19.39 13.55 -4.30
CA GLY A 201 20.17 14.76 -4.01
C GLY A 201 20.25 15.14 -2.52
N TYR A 202 19.73 14.29 -1.62
CA TYR A 202 19.91 14.42 -0.17
C TYR A 202 20.91 13.38 0.34
N LEU A 203 21.73 13.80 1.31
CA LEU A 203 22.55 12.92 2.13
C LEU A 203 21.90 12.82 3.51
N LEU A 204 21.36 11.65 3.83
CA LEU A 204 20.81 11.33 5.13
C LEU A 204 21.92 10.76 5.99
N VAL A 205 22.23 11.39 7.12
CA VAL A 205 23.29 10.97 8.04
C VAL A 205 22.68 10.69 9.41
N GLY A 206 22.90 9.51 9.95
CA GLY A 206 22.41 9.18 11.29
C GLY A 206 23.14 9.95 12.39
N GLY A 207 22.41 10.48 13.36
CA GLY A 207 22.98 11.32 14.43
C GLY A 207 24.05 10.65 15.29
N LYS A 208 23.93 9.33 15.49
CA LYS A 208 24.89 8.56 16.30
C LYS A 208 26.15 8.17 15.55
N ILE A 209 26.27 8.50 14.26
CA ILE A 209 27.45 8.15 13.48
C ILE A 209 28.71 8.88 13.95
N GLY A 210 28.57 10.06 14.56
CA GLY A 210 29.69 10.82 15.13
C GLY A 210 30.48 10.05 16.19
N ASN A 211 29.88 9.00 16.78
CA ASN A 211 30.53 8.11 17.75
C ASN A 211 31.52 7.12 17.11
N PHE A 212 31.57 7.02 15.77
CA PHE A 212 32.47 6.11 15.06
C PHE A 212 33.78 6.80 14.66
N PRO A 213 34.95 6.24 14.94
CA PRO A 213 36.24 6.91 14.72
C PRO A 213 36.54 7.28 13.25
N GLN A 214 35.87 6.65 12.28
CA GLN A 214 36.07 6.87 10.83
C GLN A 214 34.83 7.44 10.11
N TRP A 215 33.90 8.06 10.85
CA TRP A 215 32.61 8.48 10.28
C TRP A 215 32.75 9.47 9.10
N ARG A 216 33.74 10.36 9.12
CA ARG A 216 33.98 11.34 8.05
C ARG A 216 34.34 10.67 6.73
N GLU A 217 35.16 9.61 6.77
CA GLU A 217 35.56 8.82 5.60
C GLU A 217 34.33 8.13 4.99
N ILE A 218 33.48 7.54 5.83
CA ILE A 218 32.25 6.84 5.43
C ILE A 218 31.28 7.80 4.75
N VAL A 219 31.02 8.96 5.37
CA VAL A 219 30.13 9.98 4.81
C VAL A 219 30.66 10.48 3.47
N ARG A 220 31.97 10.73 3.36
CA ARG A 220 32.59 11.19 2.11
C ARG A 220 32.51 10.13 1.01
N CYS A 221 32.77 8.87 1.35
CA CYS A 221 32.67 7.75 0.42
C CYS A 221 31.23 7.62 -0.14
N ILE A 222 30.22 7.74 0.72
CA ILE A 222 28.81 7.64 0.31
C ILE A 222 28.34 8.88 -0.45
N ALA A 223 28.85 10.08 -0.13
CA ALA A 223 28.59 11.29 -0.91
C ALA A 223 29.15 11.19 -2.34
N MET A 224 30.31 10.54 -2.51
CA MET A 224 30.92 10.28 -3.82
C MET A 224 30.31 9.09 -4.56
N ALA A 225 29.62 8.19 -3.86
CA ALA A 225 29.00 7.02 -4.46
C ALA A 225 27.97 7.44 -5.52
N PRO A 226 27.92 6.77 -6.68
CA PRO A 226 26.98 7.10 -7.74
C PRO A 226 25.55 6.96 -7.21
N GLU A 227 24.72 7.97 -7.47
CA GLU A 227 23.32 7.92 -7.07
C GLU A 227 22.65 6.71 -7.72
N GLN A 228 21.82 6.01 -6.95
CA GLN A 228 21.12 4.82 -7.40
C GLN A 228 20.25 5.20 -8.61
N ARG A 229 20.69 4.81 -9.82
CA ARG A 229 20.10 5.27 -11.08
C ARG A 229 18.61 4.97 -11.09
N THR A 230 17.82 5.91 -11.64
CA THR A 230 16.35 5.83 -11.77
C THR A 230 15.85 4.48 -12.33
N VAL A 231 16.64 3.84 -13.19
CA VAL A 231 16.35 2.52 -13.79
C VAL A 231 16.31 1.39 -12.73
N GLN A 232 17.21 1.38 -11.75
CA GLN A 232 17.16 0.38 -10.67
C GLN A 232 15.91 0.57 -9.80
N GLY A 233 15.55 1.82 -9.50
CA GLY A 233 14.30 2.12 -8.78
C GLY A 233 13.04 1.67 -9.53
N VAL A 234 13.04 1.73 -10.86
CA VAL A 234 11.94 1.21 -11.70
C VAL A 234 11.91 -0.32 -11.70
N ILE A 235 13.05 -1.00 -11.84
CA ILE A 235 13.11 -2.46 -11.79
C ILE A 235 12.63 -2.99 -10.43
N ILE A 236 13.10 -2.39 -9.34
CA ILE A 236 12.65 -2.72 -7.98
C ILE A 236 11.15 -2.44 -7.84
N GLY A 237 10.66 -1.32 -8.38
CA GLY A 237 9.23 -1.02 -8.45
C GLY A 237 8.41 -2.09 -9.18
N LEU A 238 8.91 -2.62 -10.32
CA LEU A 238 8.26 -3.68 -11.08
C LEU A 238 8.23 -5.02 -10.32
N ILE A 239 9.24 -5.32 -9.51
CA ILE A 239 9.25 -6.51 -8.65
C ILE A 239 8.09 -6.47 -7.66
N TYR A 240 7.78 -5.30 -7.08
CA TYR A 240 6.64 -5.17 -6.17
C TYR A 240 5.27 -5.32 -6.84
N LEU A 241 5.20 -5.28 -8.18
CA LEU A 241 3.99 -5.53 -8.95
C LEU A 241 3.81 -7.00 -9.36
N LEU A 242 4.74 -7.90 -8.99
CA LEU A 242 4.58 -9.34 -9.21
C LEU A 242 3.25 -9.91 -8.67
N PRO A 243 2.73 -9.49 -7.50
CA PRO A 243 1.42 -9.95 -7.03
C PRO A 243 0.26 -9.60 -7.97
N VAL A 244 0.34 -8.47 -8.67
CA VAL A 244 -0.68 -8.05 -9.65
C VAL A 244 -0.74 -9.03 -10.83
N ARG A 245 0.42 -9.44 -11.34
CA ARG A 245 0.51 -10.46 -12.38
C ARG A 245 -0.11 -11.78 -11.92
N GLN A 246 0.15 -12.19 -10.67
CA GLN A 246 -0.43 -13.41 -10.13
C GLN A 246 -1.96 -13.31 -10.02
N GLY A 247 -2.48 -12.18 -9.52
CA GLY A 247 -3.93 -11.94 -9.44
C GLY A 247 -4.63 -12.06 -10.79
N LEU A 248 -4.06 -11.46 -11.84
CA LEU A 248 -4.58 -11.58 -13.22
C LEU A 248 -4.53 -13.01 -13.77
N PHE A 249 -3.51 -13.79 -13.42
CA PHE A 249 -3.36 -15.17 -13.90
C PHE A 249 -4.39 -16.12 -13.27
N TRP A 250 -4.71 -15.92 -11.98
CA TRP A 250 -5.70 -16.74 -11.27
C TRP A 250 -7.10 -16.66 -11.89
N GLU A 251 -7.51 -15.50 -12.41
CA GLU A 251 -8.81 -15.34 -13.09
C GLU A 251 -8.88 -16.12 -14.42
N THR A 252 -7.75 -16.31 -15.11
CA THR A 252 -7.74 -17.06 -16.38
C THR A 252 -7.83 -18.58 -16.23
N VAL A 253 -7.64 -19.10 -15.01
CA VAL A 253 -7.60 -20.54 -14.74
C VAL A 253 -8.85 -21.03 -13.99
N SER A 254 -9.63 -20.13 -13.37
CA SER A 254 -10.83 -20.44 -12.58
C SER A 254 -12.13 -20.28 -13.37
#